data_AF-A0A6A4AF88-F1
#
_entry.id   AF-A0A6A4AF88-F1
#
_cell.length_a   1.000
_cell.length_b   1.000
_cell.length_c   1.000
_cell.angle_alpha   90.00
_cell.angle_beta   90.00
_cell.angle_gamma   90.00
#
_symmetry.space_group_name_H-M   'P 1'
#
loop_
_entity.id
_entity.type
_entity.pdbx_description
1 polymer ?
#
loop_
_entity_poly.entity_id
_entity_poly.type
_entity_poly.pdbx_seq_one_letter_code
_entity_poly.pdbx_strand_id
1 'polypeptide(L)'
;MRFRLPTRAVVRVVKLPRYARRQSAPQRDARPVINPRGAMRVTADESPRAQLRGPRPRDQYIPAQWSHHVIHLREQFNPLATVFPSAPHFGWGLCGNALAESSKVYLVRNVRTRSLGVVAGKGIDAGEVLGQYLGETEHVSISRAGRPRNSGYRLVIRQWPERPTFPVRVAINAENMGGFMRFVNHSCQPVAKFVEVANGRRTTVVVASMQDIHPGEEVTVDYGDDLWFVCRCGLDGCRHRHIQDAQDP
;
A
#
# COMPACT_ATOMS: atom_id res chain seq x y z
N MET A 1 -19.18 -42.89 -20.35
CA MET A 1 -18.31 -41.75 -19.98
C MET A 1 -19.19 -40.58 -19.56
N ARG A 2 -19.11 -40.12 -18.31
CA ARG A 2 -19.82 -38.92 -17.82
C ARG A 2 -18.79 -37.85 -17.46
N PHE A 3 -18.82 -36.72 -18.15
CA PHE A 3 -17.99 -35.56 -17.87
C PHE A 3 -18.45 -34.89 -16.56
N ARG A 4 -17.54 -34.79 -15.57
CA ARG A 4 -17.73 -33.94 -14.38
C ARG A 4 -17.17 -32.55 -14.69
N LEU A 5 -18.04 -31.54 -14.65
CA LEU A 5 -17.65 -30.13 -14.64
C LEU A 5 -17.03 -29.78 -13.28
N PRO A 6 -15.96 -28.96 -13.21
CA PRO A 6 -15.43 -28.50 -11.94
C PRO A 6 -16.33 -27.43 -11.32
N THR A 7 -16.59 -27.61 -10.03
CA THR A 7 -17.39 -26.79 -9.12
C THR A 7 -16.86 -25.36 -8.96
N ARG A 8 -17.79 -24.40 -8.90
CA ARG A 8 -17.59 -22.97 -8.65
C ARG A 8 -16.67 -22.68 -7.46
N ALA A 9 -15.81 -21.67 -7.62
CA ALA A 9 -15.02 -21.08 -6.54
C ALA A 9 -15.92 -20.54 -5.41
N VAL A 10 -15.62 -20.94 -4.18
CA VAL A 10 -16.35 -20.52 -2.98
C VAL A 10 -15.61 -19.34 -2.35
N VAL A 11 -16.24 -18.16 -2.37
CA VAL A 11 -15.80 -17.02 -1.55
C VAL A 11 -16.17 -17.34 -0.09
N ARG A 12 -15.18 -17.66 0.74
CA ARG A 12 -15.37 -17.83 2.19
C ARG A 12 -15.33 -16.46 2.87
N VAL A 13 -16.49 -15.93 3.23
CA VAL A 13 -16.62 -14.84 4.20
C VAL A 13 -16.49 -15.45 5.60
N VAL A 14 -15.36 -15.23 6.26
CA VAL A 14 -15.14 -15.66 7.64
C VAL A 14 -15.77 -14.62 8.59
N LYS A 15 -16.90 -14.96 9.23
CA LYS A 15 -17.45 -14.18 10.35
C LYS A 15 -16.55 -14.37 11.58
N LEU A 16 -15.92 -13.30 12.06
CA LEU A 16 -15.24 -13.26 13.36
C LEU A 16 -16.28 -13.19 14.51
N PRO A 17 -16.04 -13.85 15.65
CA PRO A 17 -16.92 -13.76 16.81
C PRO A 17 -16.86 -12.38 17.47
N ARG A 18 -18.03 -11.89 17.92
CA ARG A 18 -18.19 -10.64 18.67
C ARG A 18 -17.49 -10.76 20.02
N TYR A 19 -16.36 -10.08 20.21
CA TYR A 19 -15.77 -9.93 21.54
C TYR A 19 -16.53 -8.87 22.34
N ALA A 20 -16.93 -9.25 23.55
CA ALA A 20 -17.64 -8.41 24.50
C ALA A 20 -16.77 -7.24 24.98
N ARG A 21 -17.38 -6.06 25.02
CA ARG A 21 -16.81 -4.80 25.51
C ARG A 21 -16.63 -4.87 27.03
N ARG A 22 -15.39 -4.89 27.53
CA ARG A 22 -15.10 -4.55 28.94
C ARG A 22 -14.66 -3.09 29.06
N GLN A 23 -15.07 -2.51 30.17
CA GLN A 23 -15.10 -1.09 30.48
C GLN A 23 -13.72 -0.42 30.52
N SER A 24 -13.78 0.89 30.26
CA SER A 24 -12.73 1.89 30.16
C SER A 24 -11.79 1.96 31.38
N ALA A 25 -10.48 1.91 31.10
CA ALA A 25 -9.41 2.32 32.00
C ALA A 25 -9.00 3.78 31.69
N PRO A 26 -8.43 4.53 32.67
CA PRO A 26 -8.30 5.98 32.57
C PRO A 26 -7.28 6.41 31.52
N GLN A 27 -7.62 7.51 30.86
CA GLN A 27 -6.86 8.18 29.83
C GLN A 27 -5.53 8.67 30.42
N ARG A 28 -4.47 7.88 30.25
CA ARG A 28 -3.10 8.38 30.39
C ARG A 28 -2.83 9.34 29.24
N ASP A 29 -2.24 10.50 29.54
CA ASP A 29 -1.68 11.42 28.56
C ASP A 29 -0.63 10.70 27.70
N ALA A 30 -1.10 10.01 26.67
CA ALA A 30 -0.26 9.40 25.67
C ALA A 30 0.14 10.51 24.70
N ARG A 31 1.26 11.17 24.98
CA ARG A 31 1.99 11.87 23.92
C ARG A 31 2.14 10.86 22.76
N PRO A 32 1.73 11.19 21.53
CA PRO A 32 1.88 10.27 20.41
C PRO A 32 3.38 10.03 20.21
N VAL A 33 3.87 8.84 20.56
CA VAL A 33 5.26 8.45 20.31
C VAL A 33 5.32 7.88 18.90
N ILE A 34 6.06 8.56 18.02
CA ILE A 34 6.31 8.10 16.66
C ILE A 34 7.28 6.92 16.73
N ASN A 35 7.00 5.85 15.98
CA ASN A 35 7.83 4.66 15.99
C ASN A 35 8.94 4.77 14.92
N PRO A 36 10.24 4.91 15.28
CA PRO A 36 11.31 5.01 14.29
C PRO A 36 11.46 3.75 13.43
N ARG A 37 10.90 2.61 13.88
CA ARG A 37 10.85 1.32 13.15
C ARG A 37 9.46 1.02 12.57
N GLY A 38 8.66 2.07 12.37
CA GLY A 38 7.32 1.97 11.79
C GLY A 38 7.33 1.41 10.37
N ALA A 39 6.19 0.93 9.86
CA ALA A 39 6.06 0.42 8.49
C ALA A 39 4.63 0.61 7.98
N MET A 40 4.47 0.67 6.65
CA MET A 40 3.15 0.69 6.03
C MET A 40 2.43 -0.61 6.30
N ARG A 41 1.09 -0.58 6.33
CA ARG A 41 0.27 -1.77 6.53
C ARG A 41 -0.94 -1.74 5.62
N VAL A 42 -1.41 -2.94 5.32
CA VAL A 42 -2.73 -3.13 4.72
C VAL A 42 -3.77 -2.84 5.79
N THR A 43 -4.67 -1.91 5.52
CA THR A 43 -5.78 -1.59 6.41
C THR A 43 -6.86 -2.66 6.28
N ALA A 44 -7.40 -3.12 7.41
CA ALA A 44 -8.61 -3.93 7.42
C ALA A 44 -9.80 -3.06 6.99
N ASP A 45 -10.82 -3.68 6.40
CA ASP A 45 -11.94 -3.07 5.68
C ASP A 45 -12.93 -2.27 6.57
N GLU A 46 -12.43 -1.32 7.35
CA GLU A 46 -13.20 -0.33 8.10
C GLU A 46 -12.92 1.05 7.51
N SER A 47 -13.60 1.36 6.40
CA SER A 47 -13.56 2.72 5.83
C SER A 47 -14.72 3.56 6.38
N PRO A 48 -14.46 4.71 7.00
CA PRO A 48 -15.44 5.79 7.07
C PRO A 48 -15.77 6.25 5.65
N ARG A 49 -17.02 6.68 5.41
CA ARG A 49 -17.39 7.32 4.14
C ARG A 49 -16.47 8.51 3.88
N ALA A 50 -15.68 8.42 2.80
CA ALA A 50 -14.84 9.51 2.36
C ALA A 50 -15.71 10.68 1.89
N GLN A 51 -15.42 11.88 2.39
CA GLN A 51 -15.99 13.10 1.83
C GLN A 51 -15.24 13.39 0.52
N LEU A 52 -15.99 13.55 -0.57
CA LEU A 52 -15.46 14.01 -1.86
C LEU A 52 -14.73 15.33 -1.61
N ARG A 53 -13.43 15.37 -1.89
CA ARG A 53 -12.69 16.63 -1.92
C ARG A 53 -11.80 16.67 -3.13
N GLY A 54 -11.86 17.82 -3.80
CA GLY A 54 -10.96 18.17 -4.89
C GLY A 54 -9.51 18.34 -4.42
N PRO A 55 -8.60 18.64 -5.37
CA PRO A 55 -7.17 18.79 -5.12
C PRO A 55 -6.90 19.68 -3.90
N ARG A 56 -5.92 19.31 -3.06
CA ARG A 56 -5.40 20.25 -2.06
C ARG A 56 -4.98 21.52 -2.81
N PRO A 57 -5.57 22.70 -2.56
CA PRO A 57 -5.35 23.91 -3.39
C PRO A 57 -3.90 24.40 -3.48
N ARG A 58 -2.97 23.77 -2.75
CA ARG A 58 -1.57 24.16 -2.58
C ARG A 58 -0.57 23.18 -3.17
N ASP A 59 -0.99 22.01 -3.64
CA ASP A 59 -0.06 21.02 -4.16
C ASP A 59 0.04 21.13 -5.69
N GLN A 60 1.09 21.81 -6.13
CA GLN A 60 1.48 21.89 -7.54
C GLN A 60 2.48 20.77 -7.85
N TYR A 61 2.25 20.07 -8.95
CA TYR A 61 3.05 18.92 -9.38
C TYR A 61 3.67 19.17 -10.75
N ILE A 62 4.90 18.70 -10.94
CA ILE A 62 5.55 18.62 -12.25
C ILE A 62 5.81 17.16 -12.61
N PRO A 63 5.79 16.77 -13.90
CA PRO A 63 6.15 15.43 -14.32
C PRO A 63 7.53 15.02 -13.78
N ALA A 64 7.63 13.79 -13.29
CA ALA A 64 8.87 13.23 -12.80
C ALA A 64 9.24 11.97 -13.58
N GLN A 65 10.54 11.78 -13.78
CA GLN A 65 11.07 10.59 -14.42
C GLN A 65 11.42 9.53 -13.37
N TRP A 66 11.33 8.27 -13.79
CA TRP A 66 11.78 7.14 -12.99
C TRP A 66 13.28 7.23 -12.73
N SER A 67 13.71 6.99 -11.48
CA SER A 67 15.13 7.01 -11.12
C SER A 67 15.84 5.78 -11.68
N HIS A 68 16.98 5.96 -12.34
CA HIS A 68 17.80 4.87 -12.86
C HIS A 68 18.41 3.98 -11.77
N HIS A 69 18.45 4.45 -10.52
CA HIS A 69 18.94 3.68 -9.37
C HIS A 69 17.87 2.75 -8.77
N VAL A 70 16.62 2.81 -9.24
CA VAL A 70 15.53 1.96 -8.75
C VAL A 70 15.15 0.99 -9.87
N ILE A 71 15.20 -0.31 -9.57
CA ILE A 71 14.83 -1.35 -10.54
C ILE A 71 13.31 -1.32 -10.74
N HIS A 72 12.86 -1.14 -11.98
CA HIS A 72 11.45 -1.23 -12.31
C HIS A 72 11.02 -2.69 -12.44
N LEU A 73 10.21 -3.16 -11.50
CA LEU A 73 9.71 -4.54 -11.47
C LEU A 73 8.43 -4.69 -12.28
N ARG A 74 8.27 -5.84 -12.94
CA ARG A 74 6.99 -6.28 -13.52
C ARG A 74 6.22 -7.27 -12.64
N GLU A 75 6.94 -7.93 -11.72
CA GLU A 75 6.38 -8.89 -10.77
C GLU A 75 7.12 -8.83 -9.43
N GLN A 76 6.54 -9.45 -8.40
CA GLN A 76 7.12 -9.47 -7.06
C GLN A 76 8.44 -10.24 -7.05
N PHE A 77 9.50 -9.65 -6.47
CA PHE A 77 10.78 -10.30 -6.32
C PHE A 77 10.85 -11.08 -5.00
N ASN A 78 11.20 -12.36 -5.07
CA ASN A 78 11.44 -13.21 -3.91
C ASN A 78 12.86 -13.80 -3.99
N PRO A 79 13.80 -13.35 -3.14
CA PRO A 79 15.21 -13.80 -3.20
C PRO A 79 15.39 -15.26 -2.79
N LEU A 80 14.41 -15.86 -2.11
CA LEU A 80 14.46 -17.25 -1.63
C LEU A 80 13.82 -18.26 -2.60
N ALA A 81 13.16 -17.77 -3.65
CA ALA A 81 12.70 -18.61 -4.75
C ALA A 81 13.64 -18.39 -5.93
N THR A 82 14.30 -19.43 -6.43
CA THR A 82 15.10 -19.34 -7.67
C THR A 82 14.15 -19.01 -8.83
N VAL A 83 13.97 -17.72 -9.10
CA VAL A 83 13.36 -17.21 -10.32
C VAL A 83 14.38 -16.23 -10.87
N PHE A 84 15.09 -16.65 -11.92
CA PHE A 84 15.91 -15.74 -12.70
C PHE A 84 14.99 -14.64 -13.22
N PRO A 85 15.26 -13.34 -12.97
CA PRO A 85 14.49 -12.28 -13.59
C PRO A 85 14.63 -12.46 -15.10
N SER A 86 13.52 -12.74 -15.77
CA SER A 86 13.50 -12.84 -17.22
C SER A 86 13.74 -11.44 -17.77
N ALA A 87 14.99 -11.13 -18.14
CA ALA A 87 15.30 -10.02 -19.02
C ALA A 87 15.42 -10.57 -20.44
N PRO A 88 14.33 -10.54 -21.22
CA PRO A 88 14.53 -10.14 -22.62
C PRO A 88 13.38 -9.30 -23.20
N HIS A 89 13.79 -8.28 -23.96
CA HIS A 89 13.15 -7.71 -25.16
C HIS A 89 11.72 -7.14 -25.13
N PHE A 90 11.61 -5.98 -25.78
CA PHE A 90 10.37 -5.34 -26.23
C PHE A 90 9.41 -6.36 -26.88
N GLY A 91 8.16 -6.39 -26.42
CA GLY A 91 7.06 -6.93 -27.21
C GLY A 91 6.39 -8.19 -26.67
N TRP A 92 5.10 -8.00 -26.36
CA TRP A 92 3.98 -8.96 -26.36
C TRP A 92 3.79 -9.95 -25.21
N GLY A 93 2.54 -9.90 -24.69
CA GLY A 93 1.89 -10.98 -23.98
C GLY A 93 1.40 -10.63 -22.58
N LEU A 94 0.42 -9.72 -22.43
CA LEU A 94 -0.37 -9.68 -21.20
C LEU A 94 -1.34 -10.86 -21.21
N CYS A 95 -0.93 -11.99 -20.62
CA CYS A 95 -1.86 -13.07 -20.30
C CYS A 95 -2.85 -12.58 -19.21
N GLY A 96 -4.13 -12.91 -19.38
CA GLY A 96 -5.30 -12.21 -18.80
C GLY A 96 -5.47 -12.16 -17.27
N ASN A 97 -4.47 -12.50 -16.47
CA ASN A 97 -4.46 -12.34 -15.00
C ASN A 97 -3.22 -11.60 -14.47
N ALA A 98 -2.34 -11.10 -15.35
CA ALA A 98 -1.21 -10.26 -14.92
C ALA A 98 -1.72 -8.85 -14.60
N LEU A 99 -1.65 -8.46 -13.33
CA LEU A 99 -2.00 -7.12 -12.89
C LEU A 99 -0.93 -6.14 -13.41
N ALA A 100 -1.27 -5.40 -14.45
CA ALA A 100 -0.45 -4.32 -15.01
C ALA A 100 -0.67 -3.02 -14.22
N GLU A 101 0.31 -2.11 -14.31
CA GLU A 101 0.13 -0.74 -13.82
C GLU A 101 -0.87 0.00 -14.70
N SER A 102 -1.75 0.79 -14.07
CA SER A 102 -2.75 1.57 -14.78
C SER A 102 -2.08 2.64 -15.65
N SER A 103 -2.50 2.73 -16.91
CA SER A 103 -2.07 3.79 -17.82
C SER A 103 -2.67 5.16 -17.47
N LYS A 104 -3.54 5.23 -16.45
CA LYS A 104 -4.18 6.45 -15.97
C LYS A 104 -3.36 7.18 -14.90
N VAL A 105 -2.28 6.58 -14.39
CA VAL A 105 -1.47 7.19 -13.32
C VAL A 105 -0.09 7.62 -13.80
N TYR A 106 0.44 8.69 -13.21
CA TYR A 106 1.72 9.28 -13.60
C TYR A 106 2.56 9.63 -12.38
N LEU A 107 3.87 9.43 -12.51
CA LEU A 107 4.85 9.86 -11.52
C LEU A 107 5.04 11.38 -11.60
N VAL A 108 4.95 12.03 -10.45
CA VAL A 108 5.13 13.48 -10.34
C VAL A 108 6.03 13.84 -9.17
N ARG A 109 6.53 15.08 -9.19
CA ARG A 109 7.23 15.70 -8.09
C ARG A 109 6.43 16.90 -7.59
N ASN A 110 6.18 16.96 -6.29
CA ASN A 110 5.60 18.14 -5.65
C ASN A 110 6.61 19.28 -5.69
N VAL A 111 6.20 20.45 -6.18
CA VAL A 111 7.09 21.61 -6.38
C VAL A 111 7.63 22.13 -5.05
N ARG A 112 6.82 22.13 -4.00
CA ARG A 112 7.15 22.67 -2.68
C ARG A 112 7.98 21.70 -1.86
N THR A 113 7.52 20.47 -1.71
CA THR A 113 8.16 19.49 -0.81
C THR A 113 9.27 18.70 -1.50
N ARG A 114 9.38 18.80 -2.83
CA ARG A 114 10.26 18.00 -3.69
C ARG A 114 10.01 16.49 -3.61
N SER A 115 9.00 16.04 -2.86
CA SER A 115 8.63 14.63 -2.73
C SER A 115 8.05 14.11 -4.04
N LEU A 116 8.30 12.82 -4.29
CA LEU A 116 7.63 12.13 -5.39
C LEU A 116 6.22 11.72 -4.96
N GLY A 117 5.34 11.59 -5.94
CA GLY A 117 3.95 11.20 -5.75
C GLY A 117 3.38 10.59 -7.03
N VAL A 118 2.17 10.04 -6.93
CA VAL A 118 1.43 9.50 -8.07
C VAL A 118 0.14 10.31 -8.23
N VAL A 119 -0.14 10.79 -9.43
CA VAL A 119 -1.39 11.49 -9.76
C VAL A 119 -2.16 10.77 -10.84
N ALA A 120 -3.48 10.97 -10.85
CA ALA A 120 -4.33 10.56 -11.95
C ALA A 120 -4.13 11.52 -13.14
N GLY A 121 -3.83 11.03 -14.33
CA GLY A 121 -3.87 11.84 -15.56
C GLY A 121 -5.16 11.67 -16.37
N LYS A 122 -6.01 10.71 -15.98
CA LYS A 122 -7.37 10.49 -16.49
C LYS A 122 -8.29 10.17 -15.32
N GLY A 123 -9.61 10.23 -15.54
CA GLY A 123 -10.59 9.79 -14.54
C GLY A 123 -10.40 8.30 -14.19
N ILE A 124 -10.31 8.03 -12.89
CA ILE A 124 -10.22 6.68 -12.31
C ILE A 124 -11.50 6.44 -11.53
N ASP A 125 -12.17 5.34 -11.81
CA ASP A 125 -13.46 5.02 -11.18
C ASP A 125 -13.22 4.39 -9.80
N ALA A 126 -14.19 4.50 -8.89
CA ALA A 126 -14.17 3.80 -7.61
C ALA A 126 -14.03 2.27 -7.78
N GLY A 127 -13.11 1.65 -7.04
CA GLY A 127 -12.83 0.21 -7.08
C GLY A 127 -11.84 -0.23 -8.17
N GLU A 128 -11.35 0.69 -9.00
CA GLU A 128 -10.34 0.40 -10.02
C GLU A 128 -8.99 0.04 -9.39
N VAL A 129 -8.37 -1.04 -9.89
CA VAL A 129 -7.03 -1.46 -9.47
C VAL A 129 -5.99 -0.66 -10.24
N LEU A 130 -5.13 0.06 -9.52
CA LEU A 130 -4.14 0.98 -10.10
C LEU A 130 -2.80 0.31 -10.39
N GLY A 131 -2.47 -0.75 -9.65
CA GLY A 131 -1.23 -1.48 -9.81
C GLY A 131 -0.88 -2.30 -8.58
N GLN A 132 0.16 -3.11 -8.70
CA GLN A 132 0.70 -3.89 -7.59
C GLN A 132 1.74 -3.06 -6.81
N TYR A 133 1.78 -3.26 -5.49
CA TYR A 133 2.86 -2.76 -4.65
C TYR A 133 4.03 -3.76 -4.72
N LEU A 134 4.91 -3.57 -5.69
CA LEU A 134 6.03 -4.47 -5.97
C LEU A 134 7.28 -4.13 -5.15
N GLY A 135 8.05 -5.15 -4.79
CA GLY A 135 9.34 -5.00 -4.13
C GLY A 135 10.01 -6.36 -3.89
N GLU A 136 10.93 -6.39 -2.93
CA GLU A 136 11.53 -7.62 -2.40
C GLU A 136 10.69 -8.15 -1.22
N THR A 137 10.35 -9.44 -1.22
CA THR A 137 9.70 -10.06 -0.04
C THR A 137 10.72 -10.45 1.02
N GLU A 138 10.54 -9.96 2.24
CA GLU A 138 11.37 -10.29 3.40
C GLU A 138 10.52 -10.75 4.60
N HIS A 139 11.06 -11.66 5.40
CA HIS A 139 10.48 -12.00 6.69
C HIS A 139 10.80 -10.91 7.70
N VAL A 140 9.79 -10.47 8.46
CA VAL A 140 9.98 -9.44 9.49
C VAL A 140 9.48 -9.89 10.84
N SER A 141 10.08 -9.35 11.90
CA SER A 141 9.66 -9.65 13.27
C SER A 141 8.19 -9.27 13.48
N ILE A 142 7.48 -10.12 14.23
CA ILE A 142 6.15 -9.80 14.76
C ILE A 142 6.23 -8.58 15.68
N SER A 143 7.30 -8.50 16.49
CA SER A 143 7.58 -7.35 17.34
C SER A 143 8.06 -6.17 16.51
N ARG A 144 7.42 -5.00 16.68
CA ARG A 144 7.82 -3.76 16.01
C ARG A 144 9.25 -3.37 16.37
N ALA A 145 9.63 -3.57 17.64
CA ALA A 145 10.98 -3.28 18.12
C ALA A 145 12.03 -4.16 17.43
N GLY A 146 11.68 -5.33 16.88
CA GLY A 146 12.63 -6.19 16.17
C GLY A 146 12.76 -5.92 14.68
N ARG A 147 12.07 -4.90 14.14
CA ARG A 147 12.09 -4.61 12.70
C ARG A 147 13.23 -3.67 12.31
N PRO A 148 13.75 -3.76 11.08
CA PRO A 148 14.64 -2.74 10.53
C PRO A 148 13.98 -1.36 10.55
N ARG A 149 14.80 -0.30 10.58
CA ARG A 149 14.30 1.07 10.38
C ARG A 149 13.68 1.14 8.98
N ASN A 150 12.49 1.72 8.86
CA ASN A 150 11.87 1.91 7.56
C ASN A 150 12.34 3.23 6.95
N SER A 151 12.94 3.15 5.76
CA SER A 151 13.36 4.31 4.97
C SER A 151 12.24 4.92 4.13
N GLY A 152 11.05 4.32 4.11
CA GLY A 152 9.92 4.85 3.35
C GLY A 152 9.04 3.80 2.67
N TYR A 153 9.59 2.60 2.44
CA TYR A 153 9.14 1.72 1.37
C TYR A 153 8.78 0.29 1.83
N ARG A 154 8.71 0.04 3.14
CA ARG A 154 8.27 -1.26 3.68
C ARG A 154 6.77 -1.30 3.90
N LEU A 155 6.12 -2.24 3.22
CA LEU A 155 4.72 -2.60 3.41
C LEU A 155 4.62 -3.96 4.09
N VAL A 156 4.17 -3.99 5.34
CA VAL A 156 3.97 -5.20 6.13
C VAL A 156 2.59 -5.78 5.86
N ILE A 157 2.59 -7.07 5.51
CA ILE A 157 1.40 -7.87 5.20
C ILE A 157 1.29 -9.06 6.16
N ARG A 158 0.09 -9.64 6.24
CA ARG A 158 -0.12 -10.91 6.92
C ARG A 158 -0.22 -12.03 5.89
N GLN A 159 0.69 -12.99 5.94
CA GLN A 159 0.58 -14.18 5.10
C GLN A 159 0.16 -15.39 5.93
N TRP A 160 -0.66 -16.24 5.32
CA TRP A 160 -1.09 -17.53 5.84
C TRP A 160 -0.48 -18.64 4.97
N PRO A 161 0.80 -18.96 5.16
CA PRO A 161 1.44 -20.00 4.36
C PRO A 161 0.80 -21.37 4.67
N GLU A 162 0.89 -22.31 3.73
CA GLU A 162 0.44 -23.70 3.96
C GLU A 162 1.20 -24.32 5.15
N ARG A 163 2.48 -23.95 5.31
CA ARG A 163 3.32 -24.26 6.46
C ARG A 163 4.25 -23.08 6.77
N PRO A 164 4.33 -22.62 8.03
CA PRO A 164 3.55 -23.07 9.19
C PRO A 164 2.07 -22.63 9.13
N THR A 165 1.19 -23.31 9.87
CA THR A 165 -0.27 -23.01 9.90
C THR A 165 -0.64 -21.74 10.67
N PHE A 166 0.34 -21.01 11.20
CA PHE A 166 0.15 -19.74 11.88
C PHE A 166 0.55 -18.57 10.97
N PRO A 167 -0.06 -17.38 11.15
CA PRO A 167 0.20 -16.26 10.27
C PRO A 167 1.61 -15.73 10.49
N VAL A 168 2.38 -15.61 9.41
CA VAL A 168 3.70 -14.99 9.42
C VAL A 168 3.60 -13.52 9.02
N ARG A 169 4.55 -12.72 9.49
CA ARG A 169 4.70 -11.32 9.04
C ARG A 169 5.75 -11.28 7.95
N VAL A 170 5.33 -10.80 6.79
CA VAL A 170 6.19 -10.55 5.64
C VAL A 170 6.12 -9.07 5.35
N ALA A 171 7.21 -8.49 4.90
CA ALA A 171 7.20 -7.16 4.32
C ALA A 171 7.58 -7.22 2.84
N ILE A 172 6.96 -6.34 2.06
CA ILE A 172 7.42 -5.98 0.73
C ILE A 172 8.30 -4.75 0.90
N ASN A 173 9.60 -4.88 0.67
CA ASN A 173 10.55 -3.78 0.67
C ASN A 173 10.72 -3.23 -0.75
N ALA A 174 10.18 -2.04 -1.01
CA ALA A 174 10.25 -1.40 -2.32
C ALA A 174 11.39 -0.35 -2.42
N GLU A 175 12.37 -0.37 -1.52
CA GLU A 175 13.41 0.68 -1.44
C GLU A 175 14.25 0.80 -2.72
N ASN A 176 14.78 -0.31 -3.22
CA ASN A 176 15.68 -0.33 -4.39
C ASN A 176 15.01 -0.87 -5.66
N MET A 177 13.76 -1.34 -5.55
CA MET A 177 13.02 -1.96 -6.65
C MET A 177 11.52 -1.82 -6.43
N GLY A 178 10.73 -1.77 -7.50
CA GLY A 178 9.27 -1.73 -7.40
C GLY A 178 8.61 -1.19 -8.66
N GLY A 179 7.35 -0.78 -8.51
CA GLY A 179 6.56 -0.09 -9.54
C GLY A 179 6.14 1.31 -9.08
N PHE A 180 5.25 1.98 -9.82
CA PHE A 180 4.71 3.30 -9.51
C PHE A 180 4.07 3.35 -8.11
N MET A 181 3.46 2.24 -7.68
CA MET A 181 2.74 2.18 -6.40
C MET A 181 3.64 2.43 -5.18
N ARG A 182 4.96 2.30 -5.30
CA ARG A 182 5.92 2.63 -4.22
C ARG A 182 5.95 4.13 -3.88
N PHE A 183 5.46 4.98 -4.79
CA PHE A 183 5.44 6.45 -4.65
C PHE A 183 4.07 6.99 -4.23
N VAL A 184 3.08 6.12 -3.98
CA VAL A 184 1.75 6.53 -3.52
C VAL A 184 1.85 7.01 -2.08
N ASN A 185 1.62 8.30 -1.86
CA ASN A 185 1.86 8.95 -0.57
C ASN A 185 0.77 8.65 0.47
N HIS A 186 1.10 8.91 1.73
CA HIS A 186 0.14 8.83 2.83
C HIS A 186 -0.84 10.01 2.87
N SER A 187 -2.11 9.72 3.12
CA SER A 187 -3.10 10.69 3.60
C SER A 187 -3.94 10.09 4.74
N CYS A 188 -4.34 10.92 5.71
CA CYS A 188 -5.32 10.53 6.73
C CYS A 188 -6.77 10.54 6.21
N GLN A 189 -7.00 11.10 5.02
CA GLN A 189 -8.23 10.94 4.23
C GLN A 189 -7.80 10.47 2.83
N PRO A 190 -7.47 9.18 2.69
CA PRO A 190 -6.96 8.65 1.43
C PRO A 190 -8.08 8.41 0.42
N VAL A 191 -7.72 8.41 -0.86
CA VAL A 191 -8.63 8.09 -1.99
C VAL A 191 -8.47 6.66 -2.50
N ALA A 192 -7.40 5.98 -2.07
CA ALA A 192 -7.11 4.60 -2.41
C ALA A 192 -6.72 3.79 -1.16
N LYS A 193 -6.69 2.46 -1.29
CA LYS A 193 -6.25 1.55 -0.22
C LYS A 193 -5.34 0.45 -0.75
N PHE A 194 -4.51 -0.06 0.15
CA PHE A 194 -3.84 -1.33 -0.05
C PHE A 194 -4.84 -2.47 0.10
N VAL A 195 -4.84 -3.42 -0.83
CA VAL A 195 -5.68 -4.62 -0.79
C VAL A 195 -4.81 -5.85 -0.98
N GLU A 196 -4.80 -6.74 0.01
CA GLU A 196 -4.21 -8.06 -0.12
C GLU A 196 -5.03 -8.89 -1.12
N VAL A 197 -4.40 -9.37 -2.17
CA VAL A 197 -5.00 -10.25 -3.17
C VAL A 197 -4.19 -11.53 -3.29
N ALA A 198 -4.90 -12.65 -3.36
CA ALA A 198 -4.28 -13.96 -3.55
C ALA A 198 -4.38 -14.35 -5.02
N ASN A 199 -3.25 -14.65 -5.65
CA ASN A 199 -3.17 -15.26 -6.97
C ASN A 199 -2.54 -16.66 -6.83
N GLY A 200 -3.41 -17.67 -6.73
CA GLY A 200 -2.99 -19.04 -6.44
C GLY A 200 -2.28 -19.14 -5.08
N ARG A 201 -1.00 -19.57 -5.09
CA ARG A 201 -0.17 -19.70 -3.88
C ARG A 201 0.53 -18.39 -3.46
N ARG A 202 0.41 -17.31 -4.24
CA ARG A 202 1.10 -16.04 -3.98
C ARG A 202 0.11 -15.01 -3.45
N THR A 203 0.40 -14.43 -2.29
CA THR A 203 -0.31 -13.23 -1.80
C THR A 203 0.49 -12.00 -2.20
N THR A 204 -0.13 -11.09 -2.94
CA THR A 204 0.44 -9.79 -3.31
C THR A 204 -0.47 -8.68 -2.79
N VAL A 205 -0.03 -7.43 -2.90
CA VAL A 205 -0.83 -6.26 -2.56
C VAL A 205 -1.04 -5.39 -3.78
N VAL A 206 -2.27 -4.96 -3.99
CA VAL A 206 -2.60 -3.94 -4.98
C VAL A 206 -3.00 -2.64 -4.30
N VAL A 207 -2.85 -1.54 -5.03
CA VAL A 207 -3.49 -0.27 -4.70
C VAL A 207 -4.77 -0.17 -5.51
N ALA A 208 -5.91 0.00 -4.84
CA ALA A 208 -7.21 0.17 -5.47
C ALA A 208 -7.88 1.46 -5.01
N SER A 209 -8.54 2.17 -5.92
CA SER A 209 -9.32 3.35 -5.60
C SER A 209 -10.52 2.98 -4.71
N MET A 210 -10.86 3.84 -3.75
CA MET A 210 -12.05 3.68 -2.91
C MET A 210 -13.22 4.56 -3.36
N GLN A 211 -12.92 5.53 -4.22
CA GLN A 211 -13.81 6.54 -4.77
C GLN A 211 -13.27 6.97 -6.14
N ASP A 212 -14.06 7.76 -6.86
CA ASP A 212 -13.60 8.35 -8.11
C ASP A 212 -12.43 9.32 -7.84
N ILE A 213 -11.42 9.29 -8.72
CA ILE A 213 -10.25 10.16 -8.67
C ILE A 213 -10.19 10.94 -9.99
N HIS A 214 -10.22 12.26 -9.88
CA HIS A 214 -10.24 13.16 -11.03
C HIS A 214 -8.82 13.40 -11.57
N PRO A 215 -8.68 13.75 -12.86
CA PRO A 215 -7.39 14.15 -13.42
C PRO A 215 -6.73 15.27 -12.61
N GLY A 216 -5.45 15.10 -12.30
CA GLY A 216 -4.63 16.00 -11.49
C GLY A 216 -4.64 15.71 -9.99
N GLU A 217 -5.54 14.85 -9.49
CA GLU A 217 -5.58 14.48 -8.08
C GLU A 217 -4.47 13.49 -7.72
N GLU A 218 -3.86 13.67 -6.55
CA GLU A 218 -2.86 12.76 -6.00
C GLU A 218 -3.53 11.49 -5.47
N VAL A 219 -3.06 10.35 -5.95
CA VAL A 219 -3.42 9.04 -5.40
C VAL A 219 -2.72 8.91 -4.05
N THR A 220 -3.52 8.73 -2.99
CA THR A 220 -3.02 8.59 -1.62
C THR A 220 -3.67 7.41 -0.91
N VAL A 221 -2.94 6.83 0.03
CA VAL A 221 -3.35 5.66 0.82
C VAL A 221 -3.15 5.89 2.31
N ASP A 222 -3.83 5.09 3.12
CA ASP A 222 -3.52 5.01 4.55
C ASP A 222 -2.35 4.04 4.78
N TYR A 223 -1.26 4.52 5.40
CA TYR A 223 -0.12 3.70 5.81
C TYR A 223 -0.36 2.96 7.14
N GLY A 224 -1.44 3.29 7.86
CA GLY A 224 -1.78 2.81 9.18
C GLY A 224 -1.14 3.63 10.31
N ASP A 225 -1.28 3.15 11.54
CA ASP A 225 -0.86 3.87 12.76
C ASP A 225 0.61 3.60 13.17
N ASP A 226 1.37 2.89 12.33
CA ASP A 226 2.76 2.53 12.60
C ASP A 226 3.72 3.37 11.76
N LEU A 227 3.52 4.69 11.78
CA LEU A 227 4.30 5.63 10.96
C LEU A 227 5.68 5.89 11.58
N TRP A 228 6.66 6.06 10.69
CA TRP A 228 8.04 6.45 11.02
C TRP A 228 8.30 7.96 10.77
N PHE A 229 7.24 8.73 10.56
CA PHE A 229 7.28 10.18 10.30
C PHE A 229 6.01 10.86 10.85
N VAL A 230 6.09 12.17 11.04
CA VAL A 230 4.95 13.03 11.38
C VAL A 230 4.11 13.28 10.13
N CYS A 231 2.80 13.05 10.20
CA CYS A 231 1.91 13.26 9.07
C CYS A 231 1.55 14.75 9.00
N ARG A 232 1.97 15.42 7.92
CA ARG A 232 1.77 16.85 7.69
C ARG A 232 0.70 17.13 6.63
N CYS A 233 -0.35 16.30 6.59
CA CYS A 233 -1.41 16.42 5.59
C CYS A 233 -2.29 17.67 5.77
N GLY A 234 -2.26 18.31 6.94
CA GLY A 234 -3.03 19.52 7.28
C GLY A 234 -4.55 19.31 7.42
N LEU A 235 -5.03 18.07 7.43
CA LEU A 235 -6.46 17.75 7.53
C LEU A 235 -6.93 17.80 9.00
N ASP A 236 -8.17 18.25 9.23
CA ASP A 236 -8.75 18.31 10.58
C ASP A 236 -8.79 16.95 11.29
N GLY A 237 -8.98 15.87 10.51
CA GLY A 237 -8.96 14.48 10.98
C GLY A 237 -7.57 13.83 10.98
N CYS A 238 -6.48 14.59 10.88
CA CYS A 238 -5.14 14.04 10.87
C CYS A 238 -4.79 13.38 12.23
N ARG A 239 -4.32 12.13 12.21
CA ARG A 239 -3.84 11.42 13.42
C ARG A 239 -2.67 12.13 14.11
N HIS A 240 -1.91 12.94 13.36
CA HIS A 240 -0.77 13.70 13.85
C HIS A 240 -1.07 15.20 13.99
N ARG A 241 -2.34 15.63 14.00
CA ARG A 241 -2.75 17.04 14.09
C ARG A 241 -2.02 17.83 15.19
N HIS A 242 -1.82 17.23 16.36
CA HIS A 242 -1.20 17.89 17.52
C HIS A 242 0.33 17.93 17.52
N ILE A 243 0.98 17.30 16.53
CA ILE A 243 2.43 17.18 16.47
C ILE A 243 2.99 17.50 15.08
N GLN A 244 2.24 18.21 14.22
CA GLN A 244 2.67 18.47 12.82
C GLN A 244 3.95 19.32 12.72
N ASP A 245 4.23 20.11 13.76
CA ASP A 245 5.43 20.94 13.87
C ASP A 245 6.63 20.19 14.47
N ALA A 246 6.44 18.94 14.92
CA ALA A 246 7.53 18.12 15.41
C ALA A 246 8.43 17.63 14.25
N GLN A 247 9.69 17.32 14.57
CA GLN A 247 10.62 16.68 13.65
C GLN A 247 10.28 15.20 13.48
N ASP A 248 10.63 14.64 12.33
CA ASP A 248 10.55 13.20 12.11
C ASP A 248 11.63 12.47 12.94
N PRO A 249 11.35 11.27 13.46
CA PRO A 249 12.27 10.53 14.35
C PRO A 249 13.47 9.86 13.64
#